data_AF-A0A926DM01-F1
#
_entry.id   AF-A0A926DM01-F1
#
_cell.length_a   1.000
_cell.length_b   1.000
_cell.length_c   1.000
_cell.angle_alpha   90.00
_cell.angle_beta   90.00
_cell.angle_gamma   90.00
#
_symmetry.space_group_name_H-M   'P 1'
#
loop_
_entity.id
_entity.type
_entity.pdbx_description
1 polymer ?
#
loop_
_entity_poly.entity_id
_entity_poly.type
_entity_poly.pdbx_seq_one_letter_code
_entity_poly.pdbx_strand_id
1 'polypeptide(L)'
;MASSEEFVQFACEQASGAGEITYRKMFGEYGVYCDGKLFALICGDQFFLKITDAGRALCPNLKEAPPYDGAKPYFFIEDLDDRESLTKLVSVTCAALPPPRPKKVRAGRQKKA
;
A
#
# COMPACT_ATOMS: atom_id res chain seq x y z
N MET A 1 12.06 -1.39 -13.44
CA MET A 1 11.59 -2.74 -13.82
C MET A 1 10.11 -2.82 -13.55
N ALA A 2 9.35 -3.55 -14.37
CA ALA A 2 7.92 -3.75 -14.10
C ALA A 2 7.78 -4.70 -12.90
N SER A 3 6.84 -4.41 -12.00
CA SER A 3 6.56 -5.29 -10.87
C SER A 3 5.79 -6.52 -11.32
N SER A 4 6.10 -7.66 -10.73
CA SER A 4 5.47 -8.95 -10.94
C SER A 4 4.09 -8.96 -10.29
N GLU A 5 3.07 -9.46 -10.99
CA GLU A 5 1.72 -9.52 -10.43
C GLU A 5 1.64 -10.42 -9.19
N GLU A 6 2.47 -11.47 -9.14
CA GLU A 6 2.60 -12.37 -7.98
C GLU A 6 3.06 -11.62 -6.72
N PHE A 7 4.07 -10.75 -6.84
CA PHE A 7 4.54 -9.93 -5.73
C PHE A 7 3.45 -8.96 -5.25
N VAL A 8 2.71 -8.36 -6.17
CA VAL A 8 1.59 -7.46 -5.84
C VAL A 8 0.50 -8.20 -5.08
N GLN A 9 0.13 -9.39 -5.53
CA GLN A 9 -0.86 -10.24 -4.85
C GLN A 9 -0.38 -10.63 -3.45
N PHE A 10 0.88 -11.07 -3.33
CA PHE A 10 1.50 -11.39 -2.04
C PHE A 10 1.46 -10.20 -1.08
N ALA A 11 1.94 -9.03 -1.49
CA ALA A 11 1.94 -7.83 -0.66
C ALA A 11 0.51 -7.41 -0.24
N CYS A 12 -0.47 -7.55 -1.15
CA CYS A 12 -1.87 -7.28 -0.84
C CYS A 12 -2.45 -8.29 0.16
N GLU A 13 -2.08 -9.56 0.05
CA GLU A 13 -2.50 -10.60 0.99
C GLU A 13 -1.91 -10.36 2.38
N GLN A 14 -0.63 -9.99 2.47
CA GLN A 14 0.00 -9.63 3.75
C GLN A 14 -0.66 -8.41 4.40
N ALA A 15 -1.08 -7.43 3.59
CA ALA A 15 -1.78 -6.25 4.08
C ALA A 15 -3.29 -6.48 4.33
N SER A 16 -3.85 -7.64 3.95
CA SER A 16 -5.30 -7.88 3.98
C SER A 16 -5.93 -7.81 5.36
N GLY A 17 -5.14 -7.97 6.43
CA GLY A 17 -5.61 -7.82 7.81
C GLY A 17 -6.03 -6.39 8.20
N ALA A 18 -5.65 -5.39 7.41
CA ALA A 18 -5.91 -3.98 7.72
C ALA A 18 -7.27 -3.46 7.19
N GLY A 19 -7.92 -4.16 6.25
CA GLY A 19 -9.16 -3.71 5.60
C GLY A 19 -9.35 -4.28 4.19
N GLU A 20 -10.20 -3.64 3.38
CA GLU A 20 -10.39 -4.07 1.98
C GLU A 20 -9.22 -3.60 1.10
N ILE A 21 -8.24 -4.49 0.90
CA ILE A 21 -7.08 -4.21 0.04
C ILE A 21 -7.41 -4.48 -1.43
N THR A 22 -7.17 -3.48 -2.27
CA THR A 22 -7.32 -3.56 -3.73
C THR A 22 -6.12 -2.93 -4.41
N TYR A 23 -5.72 -3.41 -5.59
CA TYR A 23 -4.62 -2.85 -6.35
C TYR A 23 -5.06 -2.41 -7.75
N ARG A 24 -4.39 -1.42 -8.32
CA ARG A 24 -4.57 -0.99 -9.71
C ARG A 24 -3.23 -0.81 -10.39
N LYS A 25 -3.08 -1.43 -11.56
CA LYS A 25 -1.94 -1.21 -12.44
C LYS A 25 -2.00 0.19 -13.05
N MET A 26 -0.91 0.95 -12.95
CA MET A 26 -0.75 2.30 -13.49
C MET A 26 0.65 2.43 -14.11
N PHE A 27 0.72 2.56 -15.44
CA PHE A 27 1.98 2.82 -16.16
C PHE A 27 3.16 1.87 -15.87
N GLY A 28 2.87 0.59 -15.60
CA GLY A 28 3.91 -0.43 -15.33
C GLY A 28 4.19 -0.68 -13.84
N GLU A 29 3.62 0.15 -12.97
CA GLU A 29 3.66 0.03 -11.51
C GLU A 29 2.25 -0.28 -10.97
N TYR A 30 2.14 -0.50 -9.66
CA TYR A 30 0.85 -0.80 -9.02
C TYR A 30 0.57 0.15 -7.87
N GLY A 31 -0.60 0.77 -7.86
CA GLY A 31 -1.12 1.48 -6.70
C GLY A 31 -1.95 0.56 -5.84
N VAL A 32 -1.68 0.54 -4.54
CA VAL A 32 -2.37 -0.28 -3.54
C VAL A 32 -3.27 0.60 -2.68
N TYR A 33 -4.51 0.17 -2.56
CA TYR A 33 -5.60 0.88 -1.91
C TYR A 33 -6.16 0.03 -0.78
N CYS A 34 -6.52 0.69 0.32
CA CYS A 34 -7.20 0.09 1.46
C CYS A 34 -8.47 0.91 1.69
N ASP A 35 -9.63 0.25 1.64
CA ASP A 35 -10.96 0.87 1.69
C ASP A 35 -11.11 2.02 0.67
N GLY A 36 -10.47 1.86 -0.49
CA GLY A 36 -10.44 2.86 -1.55
C GLY A 36 -9.53 4.07 -1.32
N LYS A 37 -8.75 4.12 -0.24
CA LYS A 37 -7.66 5.10 -0.02
C LYS A 37 -6.34 4.56 -0.56
N LEU A 38 -5.64 5.33 -1.38
CA LEU A 38 -4.28 4.98 -1.83
C LEU A 38 -3.32 5.12 -0.65
N PHE A 39 -2.77 4.01 -0.18
CA PHE A 39 -1.85 4.00 0.96
C PHE A 39 -0.45 3.51 0.58
N ALA A 40 -0.30 2.72 -0.48
CA ALA A 40 0.99 2.23 -0.92
C ALA A 40 1.11 2.15 -2.46
N LEU A 41 2.34 2.06 -2.93
CA LEU A 41 2.74 1.88 -4.31
C LEU A 41 3.71 0.70 -4.39
N ILE A 42 3.69 -0.04 -5.49
CA ILE A 42 4.61 -1.14 -5.75
C ILE A 42 5.33 -0.88 -7.07
N CYS A 43 6.63 -0.66 -6.97
CA CYS A 43 7.49 -0.24 -8.07
C CYS A 43 8.73 -1.15 -8.08
N GLY A 44 8.96 -1.92 -9.16
CA GLY A 44 10.11 -2.82 -9.25
C GLY A 44 10.17 -3.90 -8.16
N ASP A 45 9.03 -4.51 -7.81
CA ASP A 45 8.92 -5.52 -6.74
C ASP A 45 9.34 -5.03 -5.35
N GLN A 46 9.14 -3.73 -5.12
CA GLN A 46 9.37 -3.08 -3.83
C GLN A 46 8.09 -2.43 -3.34
N PHE A 47 7.83 -2.50 -2.03
CA PHE A 47 6.62 -1.97 -1.41
C PHE A 47 6.88 -0.60 -0.77
N PHE A 48 6.20 0.42 -1.27
CA PHE A 48 6.35 1.82 -0.85
C PHE A 48 5.08 2.30 -0.18
N LEU A 49 5.11 2.47 1.14
CA LEU A 49 3.98 2.91 1.94
C LEU A 49 4.05 4.43 2.17
N LYS A 50 2.91 5.10 2.10
CA LYS A 50 2.85 6.56 2.21
C LYS A 50 3.25 7.02 3.61
N ILE A 51 4.19 7.95 3.70
CA ILE A 51 4.63 8.51 4.97
C ILE A 51 3.47 9.27 5.62
N THR A 52 3.13 8.89 6.84
CA THR A 52 2.15 9.53 7.71
C THR A 52 2.74 9.70 9.11
N ASP A 53 2.30 10.70 9.86
CA ASP A 53 2.79 10.94 11.22
C ASP A 53 2.55 9.72 12.13
N ALA A 54 1.41 9.03 11.94
CA ALA A 54 1.09 7.80 12.66
C ALA A 54 2.05 6.64 12.30
N GLY A 55 2.36 6.45 11.02
CA GLY A 55 3.33 5.44 10.58
C GLY A 55 4.74 5.74 11.10
N ARG A 56 5.13 7.02 11.12
CA ARG A 56 6.42 7.47 11.66
C ARG A 56 6.53 7.27 13.16
N ALA A 57 5.43 7.50 13.89
CA ALA A 57 5.38 7.24 15.32
C ALA A 57 5.44 5.74 15.65
N LEU A 58 4.83 4.89 14.81
CA LEU A 58 4.85 3.44 14.99
C LEU A 58 6.23 2.85 14.70
N CYS A 59 6.86 3.30 13.61
CA CYS A 59 8.14 2.78 13.14
C CYS A 59 9.07 3.93 12.70
N PRO A 60 9.72 4.63 13.64
CA PRO A 60 10.57 5.78 13.34
C PRO A 60 11.84 5.42 12.57
N ASN A 61 12.24 4.14 12.60
CA ASN A 61 13.44 3.63 11.96
C ASN A 61 13.18 3.07 10.54
N LEU A 62 11.95 3.21 10.03
CA LEU A 62 11.65 2.80 8.65
C LEU A 62 12.47 3.64 7.66
N LYS A 63 13.01 2.96 6.67
CA LYS A 63 13.77 3.59 5.61
C LYS A 63 12.83 4.40 4.73
N GLU A 64 13.18 5.65 4.46
CA GLU A 64 12.43 6.51 3.55
C GLU A 64 13.14 6.51 2.20
N ALA A 65 12.45 6.08 1.14
CA ALA A 65 12.99 6.08 -0.21
C ALA A 65 11.93 6.53 -1.22
N PRO A 66 12.32 7.27 -2.28
CA PRO A 66 11.40 7.61 -3.35
C PRO A 66 11.12 6.36 -4.22
N PRO A 67 9.87 6.11 -4.63
CA PRO A 67 9.52 4.98 -5.50
C PRO A 67 10.12 5.09 -6.90
N TYR A 68 10.38 6.32 -7.36
CA TYR A 68 11.05 6.63 -8.63
C TYR A 68 11.73 8.00 -8.53
N ASP A 69 12.63 8.30 -9.47
CA ASP A 69 13.40 9.55 -9.47
C ASP A 69 12.48 10.79 -9.52
N GLY A 70 12.66 11.72 -8.59
CA GLY A 70 11.80 12.91 -8.43
C GLY A 70 10.46 12.68 -7.72
N ALA A 71 10.18 11.47 -7.24
CA ALA A 71 9.00 11.21 -6.41
C ALA A 71 9.19 11.74 -4.98
N LYS A 72 8.07 11.97 -4.28
CA LYS A 72 8.09 12.19 -2.84
C LYS A 72 8.57 10.92 -2.13
N PRO A 73 9.23 11.03 -0.97
CA PRO A 73 9.64 9.85 -0.21
C PRO A 73 8.44 9.06 0.29
N TYR A 74 8.58 7.73 0.29
CA TYR A 74 7.66 6.77 0.87
C TYR A 74 8.45 5.92 1.88
N PHE A 75 7.77 5.31 2.85
CA PHE A 75 8.36 4.26 3.67
C PHE A 75 8.63 3.05 2.78
N PHE A 76 9.89 2.66 2.70
CA PHE A 76 10.33 1.48 2.00
C PHE A 76 10.23 0.29 2.94
N ILE A 77 9.33 -0.63 2.60
CA ILE A 77 9.12 -1.86 3.34
C ILE A 77 9.88 -2.97 2.63
N GLU A 78 11.02 -3.35 3.20
CA GLU A 78 11.87 -4.45 2.71
C GLU A 78 11.32 -5.81 3.15
N ASP A 79 10.75 -5.86 4.35
CA ASP A 79 10.25 -7.09 4.97
C ASP A 79 8.71 -7.07 4.99
N LEU A 80 8.11 -7.96 4.19
CA LEU A 80 6.67 -8.19 4.13
C LEU A 80 6.25 -9.50 4.83
N ASP A 81 7.21 -10.25 5.39
CA ASP A 81 6.95 -11.52 6.07
C ASP A 81 6.28 -11.30 7.44
N ASP A 82 6.57 -10.17 8.10
CA ASP A 82 5.86 -9.78 9.32
C ASP A 82 4.47 -9.18 9.01
N ARG A 83 3.51 -10.09 8.80
CA ARG A 83 2.10 -9.77 8.55
C ARG A 83 1.48 -8.90 9.64
N GLU A 84 1.83 -9.13 10.91
CA GLU A 84 1.24 -8.38 12.02
C GLU A 84 1.71 -6.93 12.02
N SER A 85 3.01 -6.73 11.88
CA SER A 85 3.62 -5.40 11.82
C SER A 85 3.15 -4.64 10.59
N LEU A 86 3.08 -5.31 9.42
CA LEU A 86 2.56 -4.71 8.20
C LEU A 86 1.09 -4.32 8.35
N THR A 87 0.25 -5.22 8.89
CA THR A 87 -1.17 -4.95 9.11
C THR A 87 -1.37 -3.75 10.04
N LYS A 88 -0.64 -3.69 11.16
CA LYS A 88 -0.69 -2.56 12.09
C LYS A 88 -0.27 -1.26 11.40
N LEU A 89 0.83 -1.28 10.64
CA LEU A 89 1.35 -0.12 9.91
C LEU A 89 0.36 0.39 8.86
N VAL A 90 -0.22 -0.51 8.06
CA VAL A 90 -1.23 -0.16 7.05
C VAL A 90 -2.49 0.38 7.71
N SER A 91 -2.96 -0.23 8.80
CA SER A 91 -4.14 0.21 9.52
C SER A 91 -3.97 1.64 10.07
N VAL A 92 -2.85 1.93 10.75
CA VAL A 92 -2.61 3.29 11.28
C VAL A 92 -2.42 4.31 10.16
N THR A 93 -1.78 3.91 9.06
CA THR A 93 -1.59 4.77 7.89
C THR A 93 -2.92 5.11 7.25
N CYS A 94 -3.79 4.12 7.04
CA CYS A 94 -5.13 4.33 6.49
C CYS A 94 -6.03 5.16 7.40
N ALA A 95 -5.91 5.01 8.71
CA ALA A 95 -6.62 5.85 9.68
C ALA A 95 -6.14 7.32 9.62
N ALA A 96 -4.84 7.54 9.47
CA ALA A 96 -4.24 8.87 9.35
C ALA A 96 -4.48 9.53 7.98
N LEU A 97 -4.71 8.74 6.93
CA LEU A 97 -5.00 9.27 5.59
C LEU A 97 -6.39 9.90 5.54
N PRO A 98 -6.56 11.02 4.81
CA PRO A 98 -7.85 11.67 4.66
C PRO A 98 -8.89 10.68 4.11
N PRO A 99 -10.18 10.86 4.46
CA PRO A 99 -11.25 10.00 3.98
C PRO A 99 -11.18 9.90 2.45
N PRO A 100 -11.40 8.70 1.87
CA PRO A 100 -11.41 8.59 0.43
C PRO A 100 -12.53 9.51 -0.07
N ARG A 101 -12.30 10.22 -1.18
CA ARG A 101 -13.37 11.00 -1.80
C ARG A 101 -14.59 10.09 -1.94
N PRO A 102 -15.80 10.55 -1.57
CA PRO A 102 -16.99 9.71 -1.61
C PRO A 102 -17.13 9.11 -3.01
N LYS A 103 -16.84 7.81 -3.14
CA LYS A 103 -17.01 7.10 -4.39
C LYS A 103 -18.52 6.98 -4.59
N LYS A 104 -19.05 7.53 -5.69
CA LYS A 104 -20.34 7.07 -6.23
C LYS A 104 -20.23 5.55 -6.32
N VAL A 105 -21.08 4.84 -5.60
CA VAL A 105 -21.11 3.38 -5.58
C VAL A 105 -21.31 2.91 -7.01
N ARG A 106 -20.24 2.45 -7.67
CA ARG A 106 -20.37 1.58 -8.82
C ARG A 106 -20.16 0.18 -8.28
N ALA A 107 -21.28 -0.51 -8.10
CA ALA A 107 -21.30 -1.94 -7.86
C ALA A 107 -20.44 -2.65 -8.91
N GLY A 108 -19.60 -3.57 -8.44
CA GLY A 108 -18.92 -4.54 -9.29
C GLY A 108 -17.41 -4.40 -9.31
N ARG A 109 -16.73 -5.31 -8.62
CA ARG A 109 -15.98 -6.35 -9.32
C ARG A 109 -15.83 -7.60 -8.44
N GLN A 110 -16.30 -8.71 -8.99
CA GLN A 110 -16.35 -10.04 -8.41
C GLN A 110 -14.95 -10.52 -7.99
N LYS A 111 -14.85 -11.12 -6.81
CA LYS A 111 -13.81 -12.11 -6.52
C LYS A 111 -14.01 -13.25 -7.52
N LYS A 112 -13.08 -13.44 -8.45
CA LYS A 112 -13.03 -14.67 -9.25
C LYS A 112 -12.37 -15.75 -8.40
N ALA A 113 -13.17 -16.76 -8.05
CA ALA A 113 -12.69 -18.09 -7.69
C ALA A 113 -12.32 -18.87 -8.96
#